data_AF-A0A1I7FNH4-F1
#
_entry.id   AF-A0A1I7FNH4-F1
#
_cell.length_a   1.000
_cell.length_b   1.000
_cell.length_c   1.000
_cell.angle_alpha   90.00
_cell.angle_beta   90.00
_cell.angle_gamma   90.00
#
_symmetry.space_group_name_H-M   'P 1'
#
loop_
_entity.id
_entity.type
_entity.pdbx_description
1 polymer ?
#
loop_
_entity_poly.entity_id
_entity_poly.type
_entity_poly.pdbx_seq_one_letter_code
_entity_poly.pdbx_strand_id
1 'polypeptide(L)'
;MSLVSILLYSIVTLWLVITLLAQHSRFQSVINRFNGLHIIPRWTFFAPNPGVRDYHLVIRDRCRDGRLTDWKSVPVYPSRPKFAYLWNPQKRASKILTDAIQAIKLLLKRDDVGPSGLPFTVPYLLLLHYAAHAVQPEPDAAEFQIAIIEATGHLERKLECSFLSSFHSRW
;
A
#
# COMPACT_ATOMS: atom_id res chain seq x y z
N MET A 1 24.21 -46.70 13.05
CA MET A 1 23.27 -45.62 13.38
C MET A 1 21.94 -46.24 13.77
N SER A 2 21.22 -45.70 14.75
CA SER A 2 19.90 -46.23 15.10
C SER A 2 18.90 -45.96 13.96
N LEU A 3 17.90 -46.84 13.81
CA LEU A 3 16.86 -46.69 12.78
C LEU A 3 16.08 -45.37 12.95
N VAL A 4 15.91 -44.92 14.20
CA VAL A 4 15.34 -43.63 14.56
C VAL A 4 16.16 -42.47 14.00
N SER A 5 17.49 -42.51 14.10
CA SER A 5 18.36 -41.46 13.56
C SER A 5 18.25 -41.36 12.04
N ILE A 6 18.22 -42.50 11.34
CA ILE A 6 18.10 -42.54 9.87
C ILE A 6 16.78 -41.90 9.43
N LEU A 7 15.67 -42.26 10.09
CA LEU A 7 14.36 -41.68 9.81
C LEU A 7 14.35 -40.16 10.03
N LEU A 8 14.90 -39.70 11.16
CA LEU A 8 14.91 -38.29 11.52
C LEU A 8 15.76 -37.46 10.55
N TYR A 9 16.96 -37.92 10.18
CA TYR A 9 17.79 -37.25 9.18
C TYR A 9 17.13 -37.18 7.82
N SER A 10 16.42 -38.24 7.42
CA SER A 10 15.73 -38.29 6.13
C SER A 10 14.60 -37.26 6.08
N ILE A 11 13.80 -37.17 7.15
CA ILE A 11 12.71 -36.19 7.27
C ILE A 11 13.24 -34.75 7.25
N VAL A 12 14.26 -34.45 8.04
CA VAL A 12 14.85 -33.09 8.11
C VAL A 12 15.50 -32.71 6.78
N THR A 13 16.20 -33.64 6.14
CA THR A 13 16.83 -33.40 4.83
C THR A 13 15.77 -33.12 3.78
N LEU A 14 14.70 -33.92 3.73
CA LEU A 14 13.59 -33.69 2.81
C LEU A 14 12.93 -32.34 3.06
N TRP A 15 12.65 -31.99 4.32
CA TRP A 15 12.09 -30.69 4.69
C TRP A 15 13.00 -29.53 4.29
N LEU A 16 14.32 -29.67 4.47
CA LEU A 16 15.31 -28.68 4.05
C LEU A 16 15.33 -28.51 2.52
N VAL A 17 15.33 -29.61 1.76
CA VAL A 17 15.29 -29.57 0.29
C VAL A 17 14.01 -28.90 -0.21
N ILE A 18 12.86 -29.24 0.36
CA ILE A 18 11.58 -28.59 0.04
C ILE A 18 11.65 -27.08 0.36
N THR A 19 12.24 -26.72 1.50
CA THR A 19 12.43 -25.32 1.91
C THR A 19 13.32 -24.55 0.93
N LEU A 20 14.41 -25.15 0.45
CA LEU A 20 15.30 -24.55 -0.54
C LEU A 20 14.61 -24.36 -1.88
N LEU A 21 13.87 -25.37 -2.35
CA LEU A 21 13.07 -25.30 -3.58
C LEU A 21 11.99 -24.20 -3.46
N ALA A 22 11.37 -24.06 -2.29
CA ALA A 22 10.35 -23.05 -2.03
C ALA A 22 10.86 -21.61 -2.12
N GLN A 23 12.18 -21.38 -2.00
CA GLN A 23 12.75 -20.05 -2.17
C GLN A 23 12.74 -19.61 -3.65
N HIS A 24 12.76 -20.55 -4.60
CA HIS A 24 12.86 -20.24 -6.02
C HIS A 24 11.47 -20.09 -6.67
N SER A 25 11.24 -18.98 -7.37
CA SER A 25 9.93 -18.60 -7.93
C SER A 25 9.28 -19.68 -8.81
N ARG A 26 10.08 -20.48 -9.52
CA ARG A 26 9.62 -21.57 -10.40
C ARG A 26 8.84 -22.66 -9.65
N PHE A 27 9.23 -22.98 -8.42
CA PHE A 27 8.62 -24.07 -7.64
C PHE A 27 7.57 -23.58 -6.64
N GLN A 28 7.47 -22.26 -6.45
CA GLN A 28 6.56 -21.66 -5.45
C GLN A 28 5.10 -22.03 -5.69
N SER A 29 4.61 -21.99 -6.93
CA SER A 29 3.20 -22.28 -7.23
C SER A 29 2.81 -23.71 -6.87
N VAL A 30 3.71 -24.67 -7.11
CA VAL A 30 3.47 -26.09 -6.80
C VAL A 30 3.54 -26.30 -5.29
N ILE A 31 4.59 -25.78 -4.64
CA ILE A 31 4.81 -25.97 -3.20
C ILE A 31 3.71 -25.28 -2.36
N ASN A 32 3.28 -24.08 -2.75
CA ASN A 32 2.23 -23.35 -2.05
C ASN A 32 0.89 -24.09 -2.06
N ARG A 33 0.59 -24.87 -3.11
CA ARG A 33 -0.64 -25.67 -3.17
C ARG A 33 -0.72 -26.69 -2.04
N PHE A 34 0.42 -27.19 -1.56
CA PHE A 34 0.52 -28.18 -0.49
C PHE A 34 0.92 -27.60 0.88
N ASN A 35 1.27 -26.31 0.94
CA ASN A 35 1.72 -25.64 2.18
C ASN A 35 0.57 -25.01 2.98
N GLY A 36 -0.58 -25.68 3.09
CA GLY A 36 -1.77 -25.15 3.79
C GLY A 36 -1.55 -24.89 5.29
N LEU A 37 -0.61 -25.63 5.90
CA LEU A 37 -0.23 -25.47 7.31
C LEU A 37 0.95 -24.50 7.53
N HIS A 38 1.47 -23.87 6.47
CA HIS A 38 2.60 -22.92 6.54
C HIS A 38 3.88 -23.48 7.22
N ILE A 39 4.12 -24.79 7.11
CA ILE A 39 5.26 -25.50 7.73
C ILE A 39 6.57 -25.23 6.97
N ILE A 40 6.48 -24.86 5.69
CA ILE A 40 7.65 -24.54 4.87
C ILE A 40 7.97 -23.06 5.04
N PRO A 41 9.11 -22.71 5.68
CA PRO A 41 9.44 -21.33 5.96
C PRO A 41 9.83 -20.60 4.68
N ARG A 42 9.43 -19.33 4.60
CA ARG A 42 9.83 -18.41 3.53
C ARG A 42 10.86 -17.43 4.09
N TRP A 43 12.05 -17.42 3.49
CA TRP A 43 13.15 -16.55 3.91
C TRP A 43 13.31 -15.34 3.00
N THR A 44 12.19 -14.76 2.57
CA THR A 44 12.20 -13.45 1.90
C THR A 44 12.41 -12.36 2.95
N PHE A 45 13.66 -12.19 3.40
CA PHE A 45 14.08 -11.13 4.32
C PHE A 45 13.92 -9.72 3.72
N PHE A 46 13.90 -9.62 2.40
CA PHE A 46 13.61 -8.41 1.65
C PHE A 46 12.35 -8.63 0.81
N ALA A 47 11.40 -7.70 0.91
CA ALA A 47 10.21 -7.76 0.07
C ALA A 47 10.65 -7.81 -1.41
N PRO A 48 10.14 -8.76 -2.22
CA PRO A 48 10.60 -8.94 -3.60
C PRO A 48 10.44 -7.68 -4.46
N ASN A 49 9.49 -6.82 -4.09
CA ASN A 49 9.37 -5.45 -4.59
C ASN A 49 9.44 -4.50 -3.39
N PRO A 50 10.62 -3.94 -3.05
CA PRO A 50 10.70 -2.95 -2.00
C PRO A 50 9.88 -1.71 -2.35
N GLY A 51 9.31 -1.05 -1.34
CA GLY A 51 8.66 0.24 -1.52
C GLY A 51 9.73 1.29 -1.88
N VAL A 52 9.83 1.62 -3.16
CA VAL A 52 10.83 2.58 -3.69
C VAL A 52 10.28 3.99 -3.89
N ARG A 53 8.99 4.20 -3.58
CA ARG A 53 8.29 5.48 -3.77
C ARG A 53 7.63 5.90 -2.46
N ASP A 54 7.80 7.16 -2.10
CA ASP A 54 7.04 7.79 -1.03
C ASP A 54 5.77 8.42 -1.64
N TYR A 55 4.63 8.25 -0.97
CA TYR A 55 3.35 8.74 -1.45
C TYR A 55 2.92 9.97 -0.66
N HIS A 56 2.57 11.04 -1.36
CA HIS A 56 1.98 12.23 -0.80
C HIS A 56 0.56 12.37 -1.32
N LEU A 57 -0.41 12.42 -0.41
CA LEU A 57 -1.79 12.72 -0.74
C LEU A 57 -2.01 14.21 -0.53
N VAL A 58 -2.56 14.88 -1.53
CA VAL A 58 -2.91 16.30 -1.46
C VAL A 58 -4.38 16.48 -1.83
N ILE A 59 -4.99 17.51 -1.25
CA ILE A 59 -6.38 17.89 -1.47
C ILE A 59 -6.43 19.39 -1.81
N ARG A 60 -7.30 19.75 -2.75
CA ARG A 60 -7.66 21.16 -2.99
C ARG A 60 -9.16 21.29 -3.03
N ASP A 61 -9.63 22.47 -2.72
CA ASP A 61 -11.04 22.82 -2.72
C ASP A 61 -11.37 23.69 -3.92
N ARG A 62 -12.60 23.59 -4.39
CA ARG A 62 -13.24 24.56 -5.27
C ARG A 62 -14.32 25.28 -4.49
N CYS A 63 -14.13 26.58 -4.33
CA CYS A 63 -15.11 27.47 -3.71
C CYS A 63 -16.35 27.64 -4.60
N ARG A 64 -17.47 28.09 -4.00
CA ARG A 64 -18.73 28.33 -4.73
C ARG A 64 -18.61 29.34 -5.86
N ASP A 65 -17.66 30.27 -5.76
CA ASP A 65 -17.29 31.26 -6.78
C ASP A 65 -16.45 30.66 -7.92
N GLY A 66 -16.12 29.37 -7.87
CA GLY A 66 -15.27 28.67 -8.83
C GLY A 66 -13.77 28.79 -8.56
N ARG A 67 -13.36 29.56 -7.53
CA ARG A 67 -11.94 29.71 -7.16
C ARG A 67 -11.38 28.39 -6.64
N LEU A 68 -10.19 28.04 -7.11
CA LEU A 68 -9.44 26.89 -6.59
C LEU A 68 -8.51 27.34 -5.48
N THR A 69 -8.48 26.57 -4.40
CA THR A 69 -7.55 26.79 -3.30
C THR A 69 -6.20 26.14 -3.58
N ASP A 70 -5.17 26.56 -2.84
CA ASP A 70 -3.87 25.91 -2.88
C ASP A 70 -3.97 24.46 -2.39
N TRP A 71 -3.09 23.61 -2.92
CA TRP A 71 -3.00 22.22 -2.51
C TRP A 71 -2.58 22.12 -1.03
N LYS A 72 -3.42 21.47 -0.23
CA LYS A 72 -3.16 21.15 1.16
C LYS A 72 -2.69 19.71 1.28
N SER A 73 -1.67 19.47 2.12
CA SER A 73 -1.17 18.12 2.36
C SER A 73 -2.09 17.33 3.29
N VAL A 74 -2.45 16.12 2.87
CA VAL A 74 -3.17 15.16 3.70
C VAL A 74 -2.13 14.26 4.41
N PRO A 75 -2.19 14.11 5.73
CA PRO A 75 -1.19 13.37 6.50
C PRO A 75 -1.25 11.86 6.24
N VAL A 76 -0.46 11.34 5.29
CA VAL A 76 -0.34 9.88 5.06
C VAL A 76 0.57 9.23 6.11
N TYR A 77 1.61 9.96 6.53
CA TYR A 77 2.59 9.53 7.52
C TYR A 77 2.52 10.47 8.74
N PRO A 78 1.76 10.13 9.78
CA PRO A 78 1.70 10.94 10.99
C PRO A 78 3.05 10.92 11.72
N SER A 79 3.26 11.93 12.56
CA SER A 79 4.47 12.02 13.39
C SER A 79 4.63 10.77 14.26
N ARG A 80 5.85 10.22 14.29
CA ARG A 80 6.15 9.00 15.04
C ARG A 80 6.08 9.28 16.54
N PRO A 81 5.31 8.50 17.33
CA PRO A 81 5.30 8.66 18.77
C PRO A 81 6.67 8.27 19.35
N LYS A 82 7.05 8.86 20.48
CA LYS A 82 8.37 8.63 21.12
C LYS A 82 8.62 7.15 21.44
N PHE A 83 7.57 6.39 21.75
CA PHE A 83 7.62 4.95 22.06
C PHE A 83 7.28 4.06 20.86
N ALA A 84 7.32 4.59 19.62
CA ALA A 84 6.99 3.84 18.40
C ALA A 84 7.84 2.58 18.18
N TYR A 85 9.05 2.52 18.74
CA TYR A 85 9.91 1.33 18.63
C TYR A 85 9.33 0.14 19.41
N LEU A 86 8.63 0.40 20.51
CA LEU A 86 7.99 -0.62 21.33
C LEU A 86 6.53 -0.86 20.92
N TRP A 87 5.79 0.23 20.64
CA TRP A 87 4.39 0.19 20.25
C TRP A 87 4.04 1.31 19.27
N ASN A 88 3.69 0.95 18.04
CA ASN A 88 3.30 1.89 16.99
C ASN A 88 1.95 1.52 16.37
N PRO A 89 0.83 1.87 17.04
CA PRO A 89 -0.51 1.55 16.54
C PRO A 89 -0.83 2.33 15.26
N GLN A 90 -0.28 3.54 15.12
CA GLN A 90 -0.51 4.43 13.97
C GLN A 90 0.10 3.88 12.67
N LYS A 91 1.08 2.99 12.75
CA LYS A 91 1.67 2.31 11.58
C LYS A 91 0.61 1.59 10.75
N ARG A 92 -0.44 1.03 11.38
CA ARG A 92 -1.51 0.33 10.67
C ARG A 92 -2.33 1.28 9.81
N ALA A 93 -2.64 2.48 10.31
CA ALA A 93 -3.38 3.50 9.56
C ALA A 93 -2.61 3.96 8.31
N SER A 94 -1.32 4.33 8.45
CA SER A 94 -0.49 4.71 7.31
C SER A 94 -0.33 3.59 6.28
N LYS A 95 -0.25 2.34 6.76
CA LYS A 95 -0.20 1.18 5.87
C LYS A 95 -1.49 1.04 5.06
N ILE A 96 -2.66 1.21 5.66
CA ILE A 96 -3.95 1.15 4.96
C ILE A 96 -4.00 2.20 3.85
N LEU A 97 -3.57 3.44 4.12
CA LEU A 97 -3.53 4.50 3.10
C LEU A 97 -2.58 4.16 1.95
N THR A 98 -1.38 3.65 2.28
CA THR A 98 -0.40 3.23 1.28
C THR A 98 -0.92 2.08 0.43
N ASP A 99 -1.56 1.08 1.05
CA ASP A 99 -2.13 -0.07 0.37
C ASP A 99 -3.31 0.36 -0.53
N ALA A 100 -4.13 1.33 -0.11
CA ALA A 100 -5.21 1.90 -0.91
C ALA A 100 -4.68 2.66 -2.16
N ILE A 101 -3.63 3.46 -2.00
CA ILE A 101 -2.95 4.13 -3.12
C ILE A 101 -2.42 3.10 -4.13
N GLN A 102 -1.74 2.06 -3.64
CA GLN A 102 -1.23 1.00 -4.51
C GLN A 102 -2.34 0.23 -5.21
N ALA A 103 -3.47 -0.02 -4.54
CA ALA A 103 -4.63 -0.66 -5.14
C ALA A 103 -5.22 0.19 -6.29
N ILE A 104 -5.38 1.50 -6.10
CA ILE A 104 -5.84 2.42 -7.16
C ILE A 104 -4.90 2.36 -8.36
N LYS A 105 -3.58 2.43 -8.13
CA LYS A 105 -2.60 2.32 -9.22
C LYS A 105 -2.68 0.99 -9.96
N LEU A 106 -2.89 -0.11 -9.23
CA LEU A 106 -3.01 -1.43 -9.84
C LEU A 106 -4.25 -1.51 -10.73
N LEU A 107 -5.38 -0.99 -10.25
CA LEU A 107 -6.64 -0.94 -11.00
C LEU A 107 -6.51 -0.09 -12.26
N LEU A 108 -5.85 1.07 -12.17
CA LEU A 108 -5.56 1.93 -13.32
C LEU A 108 -4.62 1.25 -14.32
N LYS A 109 -3.60 0.52 -13.86
CA LYS A 109 -2.64 -0.15 -14.73
C LYS A 109 -3.25 -1.33 -15.49
N ARG A 110 -4.19 -2.04 -14.88
CA ARG A 110 -4.85 -3.21 -15.49
C ARG A 110 -6.04 -2.85 -16.38
N ASP A 111 -6.50 -1.59 -16.31
CA ASP A 111 -7.72 -1.13 -16.96
C ASP A 111 -8.97 -1.95 -16.58
N ASP A 112 -8.95 -2.56 -15.39
CA ASP A 112 -9.99 -3.50 -14.93
C ASP A 112 -11.36 -2.83 -14.71
N VAL A 113 -11.38 -1.52 -14.44
CA VAL A 113 -12.58 -0.80 -13.97
C VAL A 113 -12.93 0.42 -14.83
N GLY A 114 -12.07 0.76 -15.81
CA GLY A 114 -12.16 2.00 -16.58
C GLY A 114 -12.15 3.29 -15.74
N PRO A 115 -12.16 4.48 -16.37
CA PRO A 115 -12.14 5.76 -15.64
C PRO A 115 -13.39 5.99 -14.78
N SER A 116 -14.54 5.50 -15.24
CA SER A 116 -15.85 5.75 -14.62
C SER A 116 -16.14 4.85 -13.42
N GLY A 117 -15.51 3.67 -13.35
CA GLY A 117 -15.74 2.71 -12.27
C GLY A 117 -14.82 2.88 -11.07
N LEU A 118 -13.66 3.53 -11.25
CA LEU A 118 -12.70 3.78 -10.17
C LEU A 118 -13.31 4.50 -8.95
N PRO A 119 -14.17 5.53 -9.11
CA PRO A 119 -14.79 6.22 -7.98
C PRO A 119 -15.63 5.33 -7.05
N PHE A 120 -16.09 4.17 -7.54
CA PHE A 120 -16.92 3.22 -6.79
C PHE A 120 -16.11 2.12 -6.10
N THR A 121 -14.78 2.18 -6.19
CA THR A 121 -13.91 1.18 -5.56
C THR A 121 -13.64 1.52 -4.10
N VAL A 122 -13.57 0.49 -3.25
CA VAL A 122 -13.24 0.64 -1.82
C VAL A 122 -11.97 1.45 -1.57
N PRO A 123 -10.82 1.20 -2.22
CA PRO A 123 -9.61 2.00 -1.96
C PRO A 123 -9.79 3.47 -2.32
N TYR A 124 -10.57 3.77 -3.37
CA TYR A 124 -10.86 5.14 -3.76
C TYR A 124 -11.71 5.87 -2.72
N LEU A 125 -12.85 5.27 -2.34
CA LEU A 125 -13.75 5.86 -1.35
C LEU A 125 -13.06 6.04 0.01
N LEU A 126 -12.19 5.10 0.39
CA LEU A 126 -11.40 5.19 1.62
C LEU A 126 -10.46 6.40 1.60
N LEU A 127 -9.71 6.62 0.51
CA LEU A 127 -8.83 7.79 0.39
C LEU A 127 -9.61 9.09 0.33
N LEU A 128 -10.74 9.10 -0.39
CA LEU A 128 -11.60 10.27 -0.52
C LEU A 128 -12.18 10.67 0.83
N HIS A 129 -12.73 9.71 1.58
CA HIS A 129 -13.25 9.93 2.92
C HIS A 129 -12.17 10.38 3.90
N TYR A 130 -11.00 9.73 3.87
CA TYR A 130 -9.89 10.12 4.72
C TYR A 130 -9.41 11.55 4.43
N ALA A 131 -9.21 11.90 3.17
CA ALA A 131 -8.75 13.24 2.76
C ALA A 131 -9.76 14.33 3.15
N ALA A 132 -11.05 14.08 2.99
CA ALA A 132 -12.11 15.01 3.35
C ALA A 132 -12.16 15.31 4.87
N HIS A 133 -11.86 14.32 5.72
CA HIS A 133 -11.86 14.49 7.17
C HIS A 133 -10.52 14.95 7.75
N ALA A 134 -9.41 14.65 7.09
CA ALA A 134 -8.08 14.94 7.61
C ALA A 134 -7.67 16.42 7.46
N VAL A 135 -8.29 17.15 6.53
CA VAL A 135 -7.99 18.56 6.26
C VAL A 135 -9.26 19.39 6.42
N GLN A 136 -9.17 20.46 7.20
CA GLN A 136 -10.32 21.35 7.39
C GLN A 136 -10.70 22.05 6.07
N PRO A 137 -12.00 22.07 5.75
CA PRO A 137 -12.52 22.71 4.55
C PRO A 137 -12.31 24.22 4.60
N GLU A 138 -12.07 24.86 3.45
CA GLU A 138 -12.33 26.31 3.37
C GLU A 138 -13.81 26.62 3.60
N PRO A 139 -14.17 27.75 4.24
CA PRO A 139 -15.56 28.08 4.56
C PRO A 139 -16.51 28.08 3.35
N ASP A 140 -16.02 28.50 2.19
CA ASP A 140 -16.82 28.61 0.95
C ASP A 140 -16.65 27.43 -0.01
N ALA A 141 -15.99 26.36 0.42
CA ALA A 141 -15.72 25.21 -0.43
C ALA A 141 -16.98 24.39 -0.73
N ALA A 142 -17.27 24.21 -2.02
CA ALA A 142 -18.39 23.41 -2.51
C ALA A 142 -17.96 21.99 -2.92
N GLU A 143 -16.83 21.90 -3.60
CA GLU A 143 -16.26 20.65 -4.09
C GLU A 143 -14.80 20.52 -3.66
N PHE A 144 -14.28 19.31 -3.71
CA PHE A 144 -12.86 19.04 -3.49
C PHE A 144 -12.33 18.01 -4.48
N GLN A 145 -11.02 18.02 -4.65
CA GLN A 145 -10.30 17.12 -5.53
C GLN A 145 -9.05 16.63 -4.81
N ILE A 146 -8.74 15.35 -4.97
CA ILE A 146 -7.55 14.73 -4.43
C ILE A 146 -6.54 14.42 -5.53
N ALA A 147 -5.26 14.51 -5.21
CA ALA A 147 -4.18 14.04 -6.07
C ALA A 147 -3.18 13.22 -5.28
N ILE A 148 -2.62 12.21 -5.95
CA ILE A 148 -1.54 11.37 -5.41
C ILE A 148 -0.25 11.78 -6.11
N ILE A 149 0.70 12.24 -5.32
CA ILE A 149 2.04 12.63 -5.76
C ILE A 149 3.02 11.58 -5.28
N GLU A 150 3.91 11.17 -6.16
CA GLU A 150 4.96 10.20 -5.87
C GLU A 150 6.30 10.91 -5.83
N ALA A 151 7.02 10.72 -4.73
CA ALA A 151 8.40 11.14 -4.60
C ALA A 151 9.33 9.95 -4.81
N THR A 152 10.30 10.10 -5.71
CA THR A 152 11.35 9.11 -5.96
C THR A 152 12.73 9.74 -5.83
N GLY A 153 13.72 8.95 -5.38
CA GLY A 153 15.09 9.42 -5.18
C GLY A 153 15.34 10.04 -3.80
N HIS A 154 16.48 9.67 -3.18
CA HIS A 154 16.87 10.19 -1.86
C HIS A 154 17.58 11.55 -1.96
N LEU A 155 18.44 11.73 -2.97
CA LEU A 155 19.24 12.94 -3.17
C LEU A 155 18.58 13.92 -4.15
N GLU A 156 18.06 13.42 -5.27
CA GLU A 156 17.31 14.21 -6.26
C GLU A 156 15.85 13.76 -6.25
N ARG A 157 15.05 14.36 -5.37
CA ARG A 157 13.62 14.05 -5.26
C ARG A 157 12.90 14.49 -6.52
N LYS A 158 12.46 13.52 -7.32
CA LYS A 158 11.54 13.74 -8.44
C LYS A 158 10.11 13.55 -7.95
N LEU A 159 9.28 14.55 -8.20
CA LEU A 159 7.85 14.54 -7.87
C LEU A 159 7.06 14.29 -9.15
N GLU A 160 6.22 13.27 -9.13
CA GLU A 160 5.34 12.92 -10.24
C GLU A 160 3.90 12.85 -9.75
N CYS A 161 2.97 13.50 -10.47
CA CYS A 161 1.55 13.31 -10.20
C CYS A 161 1.11 11.97 -10.80
N SER A 162 0.90 10.96 -9.95
CA SER A 162 0.51 9.63 -10.40
C SER A 162 -1.00 9.50 -10.62
N PHE A 163 -1.79 10.34 -9.95
CA PHE A 163 -3.24 10.27 -10.03
C PHE A 163 -3.88 11.61 -9.66
N LEU A 164 -4.95 11.97 -10.37
CA LEU A 164 -5.79 13.13 -10.11
C LEU A 164 -7.26 12.68 -10.18
N SER A 165 -8.04 12.93 -9.13
CA SER A 165 -9.46 12.58 -9.09
C SER A 165 -10.32 13.53 -9.91
N SER A 166 -11.58 13.20 -10.17
CA SER A 166 -12.60 14.21 -10.48
C SER A 166 -12.88 15.10 -9.26
N PHE A 167 -13.60 16.20 -9.47
CA PHE A 167 -14.18 16.95 -8.36
C PHE A 167 -15.33 16.16 -7.74
N HIS A 168 -15.44 16.24 -6.41
CA HIS A 168 -16.49 15.62 -5.62
C HIS A 168 -17.14 16.68 -4.74
N SER A 169 -18.46 16.62 -4.60
CA SER A 169 -19.18 17.48 -3.66
C SER A 169 -18.75 17.16 -2.24
N ARG A 170 -18.62 18.19 -1.40
CA ARG A 170 -18.55 17.96 0.04
C ARG A 170 -19.92 17.48 0.56
N TRP A 171 -19.88 16.52 1.47
CA TRP A 171 -21.03 15.96 2.18
C TRP A 171 -21.10 16.49 3.61
#